data_AF-A0A161YJW2-F1
#
_entry.id   AF-A0A161YJW2-F1
#
_cell.length_a   1.000
_cell.length_b   1.000
_cell.length_c   1.000
_cell.angle_alpha   90.00
_cell.angle_beta   90.00
_cell.angle_gamma   90.00
#
_symmetry.space_group_name_H-M   'P 1'
#
loop_
_entity.id
_entity.type
_entity.pdbx_description
1 polymer ?
#
loop_
_entity_poly.entity_id
_entity_poly.type
_entity_poly.pdbx_seq_one_letter_code
_entity_poly.pdbx_strand_id
1 'polypeptide(L)'
;MERLKSFIEDIFMVLIILFIVCLAGLVDMKAGESPKASPIIKEMSQSLEKDQKYIEDMGNKVAKESKEIDSCKKQMEVIKASGNSEEWNYSVINYNNKLVKYRKDMDEYNAKLEEYNKKYNQYKLLGQKNENIIEWVKSVFGV
;
A
#
# COMPACT_ATOMS: atom_id res chain seq x y z
N MET A 1 -17.31 -21.85 4.93
CA MET A 1 -16.68 -21.44 3.66
C MET A 1 -17.00 -20.00 3.27
N GLU A 2 -18.16 -19.46 3.64
CA GLU A 2 -18.59 -18.09 3.27
C GLU A 2 -17.69 -16.96 3.80
N ARG A 3 -17.16 -17.10 5.02
CA ARG A 3 -16.27 -16.09 5.62
C ARG A 3 -14.94 -15.90 4.88
N LEU A 4 -14.42 -16.96 4.25
CA LEU A 4 -13.18 -16.87 3.45
C LEU A 4 -13.41 -16.25 2.07
N LYS A 5 -14.59 -16.49 1.49
CA LYS A 5 -15.01 -15.80 0.26
C LYS A 5 -15.12 -14.29 0.48
N SER A 6 -15.77 -13.89 1.57
CA SER A 6 -15.86 -12.48 1.98
C SER A 6 -14.48 -11.84 2.18
N PHE A 7 -13.54 -12.54 2.83
CA PHE A 7 -12.17 -12.03 2.98
C PHE A 7 -11.43 -11.85 1.64
N ILE A 8 -11.61 -12.78 0.69
CA ILE A 8 -10.97 -12.70 -0.63
C ILE A 8 -11.60 -11.57 -1.46
N GLU A 9 -12.92 -11.39 -1.38
CA GLU A 9 -13.63 -10.31 -2.06
C GLU A 9 -13.23 -8.93 -1.51
N ASP A 10 -13.05 -8.80 -0.19
CA ASP A 10 -12.56 -7.57 0.44
C ASP A 10 -11.12 -7.24 0.01
N ILE A 11 -10.23 -8.24 -0.07
CA ILE A 11 -8.85 -8.06 -0.57
C ILE A 11 -8.86 -7.60 -2.03
N PHE A 12 -9.75 -8.17 -2.86
CA PHE A 12 -9.88 -7.78 -4.26
C PHE A 12 -10.35 -6.32 -4.41
N MET A 13 -11.27 -5.87 -3.56
CA MET A 13 -11.76 -4.49 -3.57
C MET A 13 -10.66 -3.49 -3.20
N VAL A 14 -9.82 -3.82 -2.20
CA VAL A 14 -8.66 -3.00 -1.82
C VAL A 14 -7.64 -2.92 -2.96
N LEU A 15 -7.37 -4.03 -3.65
CA LEU A 15 -6.46 -4.06 -4.81
C LEU A 15 -6.97 -3.20 -5.98
N ILE A 16 -8.28 -3.19 -6.23
CA ILE A 16 -8.89 -2.36 -7.28
C ILE A 16 -8.77 -0.87 -6.94
N ILE A 17 -9.01 -0.48 -5.68
CA ILE A 17 -8.83 0.90 -5.22
C ILE A 17 -7.35 1.31 -5.36
N LEU A 18 -6.42 0.44 -4.99
CA LEU A 18 -4.98 0.64 -5.18
C LEU A 18 -4.62 0.87 -6.65
N PHE A 19 -5.22 0.09 -7.55
CA PHE A 19 -5.01 0.21 -8.99
C PHE A 19 -5.52 1.55 -9.55
N ILE A 20 -6.67 2.03 -9.09
CA ILE A 20 -7.25 3.33 -9.49
C ILE A 20 -6.38 4.50 -8.99
N VAL A 21 -5.86 4.40 -7.76
CA VAL A 21 -4.95 5.41 -7.20
C VAL A 21 -3.61 5.45 -7.97
N CYS A 22 -3.09 4.30 -8.38
CA CYS A 22 -1.88 4.21 -9.22
C CYS A 22 -2.06 4.85 -10.60
N LEU A 23 -3.22 4.67 -11.24
CA LEU A 23 -3.50 5.27 -12.55
C LEU A 23 -3.68 6.80 -12.47
N ALA A 24 -4.31 7.30 -11.40
CA ALA A 24 -4.45 8.74 -11.18
C ALA A 24 -3.09 9.43 -10.93
N GLY A 25 -2.17 8.76 -10.25
CA GLY A 25 -0.81 9.27 -10.03
C GLY A 25 0.05 9.38 -11.30
N LEU A 26 -0.27 8.60 -12.33
CA LEU A 26 0.52 8.52 -13.56
C LEU A 26 0.16 9.61 -14.60
N VAL A 27 -1.02 10.20 -14.48
CA VAL A 27 -1.53 11.22 -15.43
C VAL A 27 -1.04 12.64 -15.09
N ASP A 28 -0.74 12.95 -13.83
CA ASP A 28 -0.40 14.32 -13.38
C ASP A 28 1.11 14.67 -13.42
N MET A 29 2.01 13.74 -13.76
CA MET A 29 3.47 13.98 -13.72
C MET A 29 4.03 14.80 -14.92
N LYS A 30 3.19 15.51 -15.69
CA LYS A 30 3.63 16.15 -16.94
C LYS A 30 3.48 17.67 -17.06
N ALA A 31 3.15 18.44 -16.02
CA ALA A 31 2.98 19.89 -16.17
C ALA A 31 3.72 20.75 -15.11
N GLY A 32 4.67 21.57 -15.59
CA GLY A 32 4.87 22.97 -15.16
C GLY A 32 5.75 23.29 -13.94
N GLU A 33 7.00 23.71 -14.17
CA GLU A 33 7.96 24.16 -13.14
C GLU A 33 7.84 25.65 -12.74
N SER A 34 8.12 25.99 -11.46
CA SER A 34 8.32 27.35 -10.92
C SER A 34 9.60 27.45 -10.05
N PRO A 35 10.34 28.60 -10.05
CA PRO A 35 11.76 28.62 -9.69
C PRO A 35 12.10 28.57 -8.19
N LYS A 36 11.18 28.95 -7.28
CA LYS A 36 11.39 28.84 -5.81
C LYS A 36 10.76 27.59 -5.20
N ALA A 37 9.79 27.00 -5.89
CA ALA A 37 9.16 25.76 -5.48
C ALA A 37 9.93 24.51 -5.98
N SER A 38 10.79 24.67 -6.99
CA SER A 38 11.55 23.59 -7.62
C SER A 38 12.35 22.69 -6.64
N PRO A 39 13.22 23.19 -5.73
CA PRO A 39 14.03 22.31 -4.88
C PRO A 39 13.20 21.57 -3.82
N ILE A 40 12.24 22.26 -3.19
CA ILE A 40 11.34 21.68 -2.19
C ILE A 40 10.44 20.59 -2.83
N ILE A 41 9.86 20.88 -4.00
CA ILE A 41 9.04 19.91 -4.75
C ILE A 41 9.90 18.71 -5.19
N LYS A 42 11.14 18.94 -5.62
CA LYS A 42 12.08 17.88 -6.00
C LYS A 42 12.40 16.96 -4.82
N GLU A 43 12.70 17.51 -3.65
CA GLU A 43 12.96 16.73 -2.43
C GLU A 43 11.72 15.93 -2.00
N MET A 44 10.52 16.53 -2.05
CA MET A 44 9.27 15.81 -1.75
C MET A 44 8.99 14.70 -2.76
N SER A 45 9.20 14.93 -4.06
CA SER A 45 9.05 13.90 -5.10
C SER A 45 9.99 12.73 -4.84
N GLN A 46 11.27 12.99 -4.57
CA GLN A 46 12.25 11.94 -4.24
C GLN A 46 11.89 11.19 -2.96
N SER A 47 11.34 11.88 -1.96
CA SER A 47 10.85 11.24 -0.74
C SER A 47 9.65 10.35 -1.02
N LEU A 48 8.69 10.79 -1.85
CA LEU A 48 7.53 10.01 -2.24
C LEU A 48 7.93 8.77 -3.04
N GLU A 49 8.88 8.87 -3.97
CA GLU A 49 9.39 7.71 -4.71
C GLU A 49 10.03 6.67 -3.78
N LYS A 50 10.79 7.11 -2.77
CA LYS A 50 11.38 6.21 -1.76
C LYS A 50 10.31 5.55 -0.91
N ASP A 51 9.35 6.33 -0.41
CA ASP A 51 8.24 5.82 0.40
C ASP A 51 7.38 4.83 -0.40
N GLN A 52 7.11 5.11 -1.67
CA GLN A 52 6.38 4.23 -2.59
C GLN A 52 7.10 2.88 -2.73
N LYS A 53 8.40 2.89 -3.02
CA LYS A 53 9.19 1.66 -3.15
C LYS A 53 9.20 0.86 -1.84
N TYR A 54 9.34 1.54 -0.71
CA TYR A 54 9.30 0.89 0.60
C TYR A 54 7.93 0.23 0.88
N ILE A 55 6.83 0.92 0.56
CA ILE A 55 5.48 0.37 0.69
C ILE A 55 5.27 -0.82 -0.25
N GLU A 56 5.80 -0.77 -1.47
CA GLU A 56 5.78 -1.88 -2.41
C GLU A 56 6.50 -3.11 -1.85
N ASP A 57 7.70 -2.92 -1.29
CA ASP A 57 8.47 -3.99 -0.65
C ASP A 57 7.71 -4.61 0.55
N MET A 58 7.07 -3.77 1.37
CA MET A 58 6.19 -4.24 2.46
C MET A 58 4.98 -5.01 1.94
N GLY A 59 4.33 -4.52 0.88
CA GLY A 59 3.20 -5.19 0.24
C GLY A 59 3.59 -6.57 -0.29
N ASN A 60 4.76 -6.67 -0.93
CA ASN A 60 5.33 -7.92 -1.41
C ASN A 60 5.62 -8.90 -0.26
N LYS A 61 6.15 -8.40 0.87
CA LYS A 61 6.37 -9.20 2.09
C LYS A 61 5.06 -9.75 2.64
N VAL A 62 4.05 -8.90 2.84
CA VAL A 62 2.74 -9.29 3.35
C VAL A 62 2.06 -10.31 2.41
N ALA A 63 2.16 -10.12 1.09
CA ALA A 63 1.63 -11.05 0.10
C ALA A 63 2.32 -12.44 0.18
N LYS A 64 3.63 -12.47 0.42
CA LYS A 64 4.37 -13.72 0.65
C LYS A 64 3.90 -14.42 1.92
N GLU A 65 3.76 -13.69 3.02
CA GLU A 65 3.29 -14.24 4.29
C GLU A 65 1.88 -14.81 4.18
N SER A 66 0.98 -14.15 3.44
CA SER A 66 -0.36 -14.68 3.14
C SER A 66 -0.29 -16.04 2.44
N LYS A 67 0.59 -16.20 1.44
CA LYS A 67 0.78 -17.49 0.75
C LYS A 67 1.32 -18.57 1.68
N GLU A 68 2.23 -18.21 2.59
CA GLU A 68 2.77 -19.15 3.58
C GLU A 68 1.69 -19.61 4.58
N ILE A 69 0.82 -18.70 5.02
CA ILE A 69 -0.31 -19.00 5.90
C ILE A 69 -1.28 -19.96 5.21
N ASP A 70 -1.59 -19.74 3.93
CA ASP A 70 -2.44 -20.64 3.15
C ASP A 70 -1.83 -22.03 3.00
N SER A 71 -0.52 -22.11 2.75
CA SER A 71 0.20 -23.38 2.68
C SER A 71 0.17 -24.11 4.04
N CYS A 72 0.45 -23.38 5.12
CA CYS A 72 0.41 -23.92 6.48
C CYS A 72 -0.98 -24.45 6.85
N LYS A 73 -2.04 -23.73 6.47
CA LYS A 73 -3.43 -24.18 6.66
C LYS A 73 -3.72 -25.48 5.92
N LYS A 74 -3.28 -25.60 4.65
CA LYS A 74 -3.47 -26.84 3.87
C LYS A 74 -2.76 -28.02 4.53
N GLN A 75 -1.53 -27.83 5.00
CA GLN A 75 -0.79 -28.86 5.72
C GLN A 75 -1.49 -29.26 7.03
N MET A 76 -2.00 -28.29 7.78
CA MET A 76 -2.75 -28.53 9.02
C MET A 76 -4.01 -29.38 8.77
N GLU A 77 -4.74 -29.16 7.68
CA GLU A 77 -5.90 -30.01 7.32
C GLU A 77 -5.50 -31.43 6.92
N VAL A 78 -4.35 -31.62 6.26
CA VAL A 78 -3.80 -32.96 5.95
C VAL A 78 -3.46 -33.71 7.24
N ILE A 79 -2.78 -33.05 8.18
CA ILE A 79 -2.42 -33.64 9.47
C ILE A 79 -3.67 -33.93 10.32
N LYS A 80 -4.69 -33.06 10.25
CA LYS A 80 -5.97 -33.33 10.88
C LYS A 80 -6.61 -34.61 10.37
N ALA A 81 -6.56 -34.83 9.05
CA ALA A 81 -7.12 -36.01 8.41
C ALA A 81 -6.35 -37.30 8.73
N SER A 82 -5.06 -37.22 9.08
CA SER A 82 -4.28 -38.39 9.50
C SER A 82 -4.61 -38.88 10.92
N GLY A 83 -5.35 -38.08 11.70
CA GLY A 83 -5.70 -38.41 13.08
C GLY A 83 -4.57 -38.22 14.09
N ASN A 84 -3.42 -37.68 13.68
CA ASN A 84 -2.30 -37.38 14.57
C ASN A 84 -2.58 -36.09 15.36
N SER A 85 -3.20 -36.23 16.54
CA SER A 85 -3.65 -35.11 17.38
C SER A 85 -2.51 -34.26 17.92
N GLU A 86 -1.35 -34.85 18.23
CA GLU A 86 -0.18 -34.13 18.72
C GLU A 86 0.42 -33.23 17.62
N GLU A 87 0.65 -33.80 16.45
CA GLU A 87 1.17 -33.06 15.30
C GLU A 87 0.19 -31.98 14.80
N TRP A 88 -1.12 -32.26 14.90
CA TRP A 88 -2.16 -31.27 14.62
C TRP A 88 -2.09 -30.09 15.58
N ASN A 89 -1.93 -30.33 16.89
CA ASN A 89 -1.78 -29.25 17.87
C ASN A 89 -0.56 -28.36 17.58
N TYR A 90 0.59 -28.95 17.28
CA TYR A 90 1.78 -28.18 16.87
C TYR A 90 1.53 -27.36 15.60
N SER A 91 0.83 -27.93 14.63
CA SER A 91 0.48 -27.25 13.38
C SER A 91 -0.46 -26.07 13.59
N VAL A 92 -1.45 -26.21 14.48
CA VAL A 92 -2.36 -25.12 14.89
C VAL A 92 -1.58 -23.99 15.55
N ILE A 93 -0.66 -24.30 16.47
CA ILE A 93 0.17 -23.29 17.14
C ILE A 93 1.01 -22.53 16.10
N ASN A 94 1.66 -23.25 15.18
CA ASN A 94 2.45 -22.64 14.11
C ASN A 94 1.61 -21.73 13.20
N TYR A 95 0.44 -22.19 12.78
CA TYR A 95 -0.50 -21.41 11.97
C TYR A 95 -0.93 -20.12 12.68
N ASN A 96 -1.28 -20.20 13.97
CA ASN A 96 -1.68 -19.05 14.77
C ASN A 96 -0.53 -18.04 14.93
N ASN A 97 0.69 -18.51 15.19
CA ASN A 97 1.86 -17.64 15.28
C ASN A 97 2.12 -16.88 13.97
N LYS A 98 1.99 -17.57 12.83
CA LYS A 98 2.10 -16.94 11.50
C LYS A 98 0.99 -15.91 11.27
N LEU A 99 -0.25 -16.21 11.64
CA LEU A 99 -1.37 -15.26 11.54
C LEU A 99 -1.15 -14.00 12.38
N VAL A 100 -0.67 -14.15 13.63
CA VAL A 100 -0.38 -13.02 14.51
C VAL A 100 0.69 -12.12 13.90
N LYS A 101 1.76 -12.71 13.37
CA LYS A 101 2.81 -11.95 12.68
C LYS A 101 2.28 -11.22 11.45
N TYR A 102 1.54 -11.92 10.59
CA TYR A 102 0.95 -11.32 9.39
C TYR A 102 0.04 -10.13 9.71
N ARG A 103 -0.79 -10.24 10.76
CA ARG A 103 -1.64 -9.11 11.20
C ARG A 103 -0.80 -7.90 11.59
N LYS A 104 0.25 -8.10 12.38
CA LYS A 104 1.15 -7.02 12.78
C LYS A 104 1.81 -6.36 11.56
N ASP A 105 2.31 -7.16 10.63
CA ASP A 105 2.99 -6.67 9.44
C ASP A 105 2.01 -5.96 8.47
N MET A 106 0.76 -6.41 8.41
CA MET A 106 -0.33 -5.76 7.66
C MET A 106 -0.74 -4.42 8.29
N ASP A 107 -0.84 -4.34 9.62
CA ASP A 107 -1.13 -3.10 10.34
C ASP A 107 -0.02 -2.06 10.11
N GLU A 108 1.24 -2.49 10.13
CA GLU A 108 2.39 -1.63 9.83
C GLU A 108 2.35 -1.13 8.37
N TYR A 109 2.04 -2.01 7.42
CA TYR A 109 1.87 -1.64 6.01
C TYR A 109 0.76 -0.59 5.84
N ASN A 110 -0.40 -0.78 6.47
CA ASN A 110 -1.52 0.14 6.37
C ASN A 110 -1.18 1.52 6.95
N ALA A 111 -0.50 1.56 8.10
CA ALA A 111 -0.05 2.81 8.70
C ALA A 111 0.91 3.58 7.78
N LYS A 112 1.85 2.87 7.14
CA LYS A 112 2.79 3.48 6.17
C LYS A 112 2.10 3.97 4.90
N LEU A 113 1.11 3.23 4.41
CA LEU A 113 0.28 3.65 3.28
C LEU A 113 -0.51 4.93 3.61
N GLU A 114 -1.05 5.05 4.82
CA GLU A 114 -1.75 6.26 5.26
C GLU A 114 -0.81 7.47 5.35
N GLU A 115 0.39 7.29 5.89
CA GLU A 115 1.44 8.32 5.93
C GLU A 115 1.82 8.79 4.52
N TYR A 116 2.01 7.86 3.58
CA TYR A 116 2.28 8.16 2.18
C TYR A 116 1.15 8.95 1.54
N ASN A 117 -0.10 8.53 1.72
CA ASN A 117 -1.26 9.23 1.15
C ASN A 117 -1.36 10.67 1.68
N LYS A 118 -1.08 10.88 2.97
CA LYS A 118 -1.01 12.23 3.56
C LYS A 118 0.07 13.08 2.88
N LYS A 119 1.29 12.55 2.71
CA LYS A 119 2.38 13.24 2.00
C LYS A 119 2.05 13.52 0.54
N TYR A 120 1.46 12.57 -0.16
CA TYR A 120 1.06 12.71 -1.56
C TYR A 120 0.00 13.82 -1.72
N ASN A 121 -0.99 13.88 -0.85
CA ASN A 121 -1.99 14.95 -0.85
C ASN A 121 -1.37 16.33 -0.60
N GLN A 122 -0.37 16.43 0.29
CA GLN A 122 0.38 17.67 0.50
C GLN A 122 1.16 18.09 -0.75
N TYR A 123 1.83 17.14 -1.40
CA TYR A 123 2.52 17.39 -2.67
C TYR A 123 1.55 17.90 -3.76
N LYS A 124 0.39 17.27 -3.90
CA LYS A 124 -0.65 17.69 -4.86
C LYS A 124 -1.14 19.11 -4.60
N LEU A 125 -1.41 19.47 -3.34
CA LEU A 125 -1.84 20.82 -2.98
C LEU A 125 -0.76 21.87 -3.28
N LEU A 126 0.51 21.54 -3.11
CA LEU A 126 1.62 22.43 -3.45
C LEU A 126 1.77 22.61 -4.96
N GLY A 127 1.57 21.54 -5.74
CA GLY A 127 1.50 21.59 -7.20
C GLY A 127 0.39 22.53 -7.68
N GLN A 128 -0.84 22.33 -7.20
CA GLN A 128 -2.00 23.18 -7.55
C GLN A 128 -1.81 24.64 -7.14
N LYS A 129 -1.25 24.90 -5.95
CA LYS A 129 -0.99 26.27 -5.50
C LYS A 129 -0.01 26.98 -6.44
N ASN A 130 1.00 26.29 -6.95
CA ASN A 130 1.91 26.86 -7.94
C ASN A 130 1.24 27.14 -9.28
N GLU A 131 0.43 26.21 -9.79
CA GLU A 131 -0.32 26.42 -11.04
C GLU A 131 -1.23 27.64 -10.94
N ASN A 132 -2.00 27.76 -9.85
CA ASN A 132 -2.87 28.90 -9.59
C ASN A 132 -2.09 30.23 -9.49
N ILE A 133 -0.90 30.23 -8.88
CA ILE A 133 -0.04 31.42 -8.81
C ILE A 133 0.50 31.79 -10.20
N ILE A 134 0.89 30.80 -11.02
CA ILE A 134 1.37 31.02 -12.39
C ILE A 134 0.26 31.60 -13.26
N GLU A 135 -0.96 31.05 -13.18
CA GLU A 135 -2.12 31.56 -13.91
C GLU A 135 -2.51 32.98 -13.47
N TRP A 136 -2.50 33.25 -12.17
CA TRP A 136 -2.73 34.61 -11.65
C TRP A 136 -1.69 35.61 -12.17
N VAL A 137 -0.40 35.25 -12.19
CA VAL A 137 0.66 36.10 -12.78
C VAL A 137 0.40 36.35 -14.27
N LYS A 138 0.07 35.33 -15.06
CA LYS A 138 -0.25 35.51 -16.49
C LYS A 138 -1.45 36.44 -16.71
N SER A 139 -2.50 36.28 -15.89
CA SER A 139 -3.70 37.13 -15.96
C SER A 139 -3.43 38.59 -15.57
N VAL A 140 -2.53 38.85 -14.61
CA VAL A 140 -2.23 40.21 -14.14
C VAL A 140 -1.27 40.92 -15.08
N PHE A 141 -0.33 40.20 -15.68
CA PHE A 141 0.73 40.78 -16.52
C PHE A 141 0.51 40.61 -18.03
N GLY A 142 -0.56 39.94 -18.47
CA GLY A 142 -0.96 39.90 -19.87
C GLY A 142 0.04 39.22 -20.80
N VAL A 143 0.66 38.12 -20.35
CA VAL A 143 1.49 37.21 -21.18
C VAL A 143 0.79 35.88 -21.35
#